data_AF-R7H6J5-F1
#
_entry.id   AF-R7H6J5-F1
#
_cell.length_a   1.000
_cell.length_b   1.000
_cell.length_c   1.000
_cell.angle_alpha   90.00
_cell.angle_beta   90.00
_cell.angle_gamma   90.00
#
_symmetry.space_group_name_H-M   'P 1'
#
loop_
_entity.id
_entity.type
_entity.pdbx_description
1 polymer ?
#
loop_
_entity_poly.entity_id
_entity_poly.type
_entity_poly.pdbx_seq_one_letter_code
_entity_poly.pdbx_strand_id
1 'polypeptide(L)'
;MKDFVDIFSGLMKDGNNPCNTTNFDSNLYLPLGKEWTTFTSAYNLDFSSVEGLTAYTAKYNKDNDAVALTPVKKVKAHTGLILKGEAGKTYTLSILPSNEAGLEAVTDNQLVDCVDAVWSTGRKNDYFLSNGKFVKSDNDGWALPGKSFLYIEGGRTNKSESPLRVYVDNTATAISGITNSPVVKDEAYYNLQGVKVQRPQHGVFIHNGKKVVLK
;
A
#
# COMPACT_ATOMS: atom_id res chain seq x y z
N MET A 1 -1.15 -44.88 34.89
CA MET A 1 -1.72 -44.10 33.78
C MET A 1 -3.06 -43.50 34.23
N LYS A 2 -3.04 -42.77 35.35
CA LYS A 2 -3.90 -41.61 35.50
C LYS A 2 -3.27 -40.50 34.64
N ASP A 3 -3.96 -39.39 34.41
CA ASP A 3 -3.35 -38.13 33.92
C ASP A 3 -3.57 -37.74 32.45
N PHE A 4 -4.72 -38.04 31.85
CA PHE A 4 -5.21 -37.20 30.74
C PHE A 4 -6.74 -37.01 30.73
N VAL A 5 -7.50 -38.01 31.15
CA VAL A 5 -8.98 -37.93 31.15
C VAL A 5 -9.50 -36.97 32.24
N ASP A 6 -8.82 -36.89 33.39
CA ASP A 6 -9.25 -36.00 34.48
C ASP A 6 -9.02 -34.51 34.17
N ILE A 7 -8.04 -34.18 33.31
CA ILE A 7 -7.74 -32.81 32.87
C ILE A 7 -8.92 -32.24 32.05
N PHE A 8 -9.51 -33.06 31.17
CA PHE A 8 -10.68 -32.65 30.40
C PHE A 8 -11.96 -32.58 31.24
N SER A 9 -12.11 -33.45 32.26
CA SER A 9 -13.29 -33.40 33.14
C SER A 9 -13.32 -32.16 34.05
N GLY A 10 -12.14 -31.64 34.44
CA GLY A 10 -12.00 -30.42 35.21
C GLY A 10 -12.37 -29.16 34.42
N LEU A 11 -12.13 -29.15 33.11
CA LEU A 11 -12.47 -28.02 32.23
C LEU A 11 -13.96 -27.90 31.91
N MET A 12 -14.75 -28.98 32.10
CA MET A 12 -16.19 -28.95 31.85
C MET A 12 -17.03 -28.47 33.06
N LYS A 13 -16.43 -28.34 34.25
CA LYS A 13 -17.20 -28.08 35.49
C LYS A 13 -17.43 -26.61 35.82
N ASP A 14 -16.69 -25.68 35.21
CA ASP A 14 -16.76 -24.26 35.59
C ASP A 14 -17.08 -23.33 34.43
N GLY A 15 -18.02 -23.67 33.52
CA GLY A 15 -18.48 -22.75 32.45
C GLY A 15 -17.39 -22.23 31.49
N ASN A 16 -16.12 -22.59 31.70
CA ASN A 16 -14.94 -22.15 31.00
C ASN A 16 -14.61 -23.14 29.90
N ASN A 17 -15.62 -23.46 29.09
CA ASN A 17 -15.37 -24.05 27.80
C ASN A 17 -14.96 -22.87 26.90
N PRO A 18 -13.69 -22.74 26.48
CA PRO A 18 -13.26 -21.61 25.63
C PRO A 18 -14.01 -21.59 24.29
N CYS A 19 -14.62 -22.72 23.91
CA CYS A 19 -15.46 -22.87 22.72
C CYS A 19 -16.94 -22.57 22.97
N ASN A 20 -17.38 -22.21 24.19
CA ASN A 20 -18.79 -21.96 24.51
C ASN A 20 -18.99 -20.90 25.62
N THR A 21 -18.13 -19.89 25.70
CA THR A 21 -18.39 -18.70 26.53
C THR A 21 -19.55 -17.89 25.92
N THR A 22 -20.54 -17.52 26.72
CA THR A 22 -21.59 -16.57 26.33
C THR A 22 -21.08 -15.12 26.21
N ASN A 23 -19.86 -14.87 26.69
CA ASN A 23 -19.16 -13.59 26.64
C ASN A 23 -17.86 -13.77 25.86
N PHE A 24 -17.96 -13.86 24.53
CA PHE A 24 -16.81 -13.62 23.67
C PHE A 24 -16.52 -12.12 23.73
N ASP A 25 -15.30 -11.71 24.11
CA ASP A 25 -14.92 -10.31 23.92
C ASP A 25 -14.86 -10.09 22.41
N SER A 26 -15.90 -9.44 21.89
CA SER A 26 -16.04 -9.15 20.46
C SER A 26 -15.13 -8.01 20.02
N ASN A 27 -14.09 -7.70 20.81
CA ASN A 27 -13.11 -6.68 20.52
C ASN A 27 -11.74 -7.27 20.25
N LEU A 28 -11.12 -6.79 19.17
CA LEU A 28 -9.73 -7.02 18.84
C LEU A 28 -8.93 -5.75 19.17
N TYR A 29 -7.98 -5.87 20.09
CA TYR A 29 -7.04 -4.80 20.40
C TYR A 29 -5.84 -4.85 19.47
N LEU A 30 -5.63 -3.77 18.71
CA LEU A 30 -4.63 -3.69 17.66
C LEU A 30 -3.66 -2.53 17.93
N PRO A 31 -2.46 -2.81 18.47
CA PRO A 31 -1.40 -1.80 18.60
C PRO A 31 -0.75 -1.53 17.23
N LEU A 32 -0.73 -0.26 16.81
CA LEU A 32 -0.02 0.17 15.60
C LEU A 32 1.36 0.69 15.97
N GLY A 33 2.43 -0.01 15.58
CA GLY A 33 3.80 0.46 15.81
C GLY A 33 4.27 1.55 14.82
N LYS A 34 3.58 1.70 13.68
CA LYS A 34 3.91 2.64 12.61
C LYS A 34 2.63 3.21 12.01
N GLU A 35 2.74 4.35 11.31
CA GLU A 35 1.62 4.98 10.62
C GLU A 35 0.99 4.03 9.59
N TRP A 36 1.83 3.29 8.87
CA TRP A 36 1.44 2.33 7.86
C TRP A 36 1.90 0.93 8.23
N THR A 37 0.99 -0.04 8.24
CA THR A 37 1.30 -1.46 8.45
C THR A 37 0.41 -2.35 7.60
N THR A 38 0.93 -3.50 7.21
CA THR A 38 0.09 -4.59 6.69
C THR A 38 -0.54 -5.35 7.84
N PHE A 39 -1.69 -5.95 7.59
CA PHE A 39 -2.46 -6.67 8.58
C PHE A 39 -3.37 -7.72 7.92
N THR A 40 -3.64 -8.79 8.63
CA THR A 40 -4.74 -9.71 8.33
C THR A 40 -5.25 -10.34 9.62
N SER A 41 -6.45 -10.92 9.57
CA SER A 41 -7.13 -11.51 10.71
C SER A 41 -7.84 -12.80 10.33
N ALA A 42 -7.89 -13.75 11.27
CA ALA A 42 -8.72 -14.95 11.19
C ALA A 42 -10.22 -14.65 11.41
N TYR A 43 -10.56 -13.41 11.76
CA TYR A 43 -11.92 -12.98 12.08
C TYR A 43 -12.44 -11.94 11.09
N ASN A 44 -13.77 -11.90 10.93
CA ASN A 44 -14.46 -10.80 10.26
C ASN A 44 -14.33 -9.54 11.11
N LEU A 45 -14.03 -8.39 10.51
CA LEU A 45 -13.75 -7.15 11.24
C LEU A 45 -14.56 -5.96 10.71
N ASP A 46 -14.94 -5.07 11.63
CA ASP A 46 -15.56 -3.79 11.34
C ASP A 46 -14.63 -2.63 11.75
N PHE A 47 -14.32 -1.76 10.79
CA PHE A 47 -13.53 -0.54 10.94
C PHE A 47 -14.41 0.73 10.95
N SER A 48 -15.73 0.61 10.74
CA SER A 48 -16.64 1.75 10.53
C SER A 48 -16.73 2.69 11.72
N SER A 49 -16.54 2.17 12.93
CA SER A 49 -16.65 2.91 14.20
C SER A 49 -15.30 3.40 14.74
N VAL A 50 -14.19 3.12 14.06
CA VAL A 50 -12.85 3.39 14.59
C VAL A 50 -12.30 4.69 14.02
N GLU A 51 -12.30 5.74 14.84
CA GLU A 51 -11.75 7.03 14.45
C GLU A 51 -10.22 7.01 14.36
N GLY A 52 -9.70 7.58 13.27
CA GLY A 52 -8.25 7.71 13.05
C GLY A 52 -7.56 6.40 12.66
N LEU A 53 -8.31 5.35 12.30
CA LEU A 53 -7.79 4.16 11.64
C LEU A 53 -8.54 3.96 10.33
N THR A 54 -7.82 3.68 9.25
CA THR A 54 -8.44 3.32 7.97
C THR A 54 -7.80 2.06 7.42
N ALA A 55 -8.63 1.12 7.01
CA ALA A 55 -8.22 -0.10 6.34
C ALA A 55 -8.38 0.03 4.83
N TYR A 56 -7.43 -0.53 4.09
CA TYR A 56 -7.40 -0.51 2.64
C TYR A 56 -7.11 -1.90 2.08
N THR A 57 -7.76 -2.24 0.98
CA THR A 57 -7.27 -3.26 0.05
C THR A 57 -6.30 -2.61 -0.94
N ALA A 58 -5.48 -3.42 -1.61
CA ALA A 58 -4.46 -2.88 -2.50
C ALA A 58 -4.37 -3.63 -3.82
N LYS A 59 -4.14 -2.87 -4.90
CA LYS A 59 -3.95 -3.40 -6.26
C LYS A 59 -2.82 -2.65 -6.96
N TYR A 60 -1.99 -3.38 -7.69
CA TYR A 60 -0.96 -2.81 -8.52
C TYR A 60 -1.57 -2.15 -9.76
N ASN A 61 -1.30 -0.85 -9.93
CA ASN A 61 -1.62 -0.09 -11.13
C ASN A 61 -0.39 -0.07 -12.05
N LYS A 62 -0.54 -0.70 -13.22
CA LYS A 62 0.50 -0.81 -14.25
C LYS A 62 0.84 0.53 -14.91
N ASP A 63 -0.15 1.38 -15.11
CA ASP A 63 0.01 2.66 -15.81
C ASP A 63 0.81 3.66 -14.97
N ASN A 64 0.59 3.62 -13.66
CA ASN A 64 1.24 4.51 -12.69
C ASN A 64 2.48 3.88 -12.03
N ASP A 65 2.78 2.62 -12.32
CA ASP A 65 3.81 1.82 -11.66
C ASP A 65 3.78 1.98 -10.12
N ALA A 66 2.59 1.80 -9.56
CA ALA A 66 2.29 2.10 -8.16
C ALA A 66 1.19 1.21 -7.59
N VAL A 67 0.98 1.30 -6.28
CA VAL A 67 -0.07 0.55 -5.57
C VAL A 67 -1.23 1.48 -5.27
N ALA A 68 -2.38 1.18 -5.86
CA ALA A 68 -3.64 1.86 -5.61
C ALA A 68 -4.33 1.23 -4.38
N LEU A 69 -4.78 2.08 -3.47
CA LEU A 69 -5.52 1.67 -2.28
C LEU A 69 -7.02 1.97 -2.43
N THR A 70 -7.84 1.03 -2.01
CA THR A 70 -9.29 1.17 -1.93
C THR A 70 -9.73 1.04 -0.47
N PRO A 71 -10.37 2.05 0.14
CA PRO A 71 -10.78 1.99 1.54
C PRO A 71 -11.88 0.95 1.74
N VAL A 72 -11.81 0.25 2.86
CA VAL A 72 -12.82 -0.74 3.27
C VAL A 72 -13.30 -0.46 4.68
N LYS A 73 -14.58 -0.73 4.92
CA LYS A 73 -15.24 -0.52 6.21
C LYS A 73 -15.45 -1.81 6.96
N LYS A 74 -15.90 -2.86 6.26
CA LYS A 74 -16.07 -4.21 6.80
C LYS A 74 -15.33 -5.20 5.91
N VAL A 75 -14.75 -6.22 6.51
CA VAL A 75 -13.91 -7.21 5.80
C VAL A 75 -14.15 -8.61 6.35
N LYS A 76 -14.08 -9.59 5.45
CA LYS A 76 -14.09 -11.00 5.83
C LYS A 76 -12.76 -11.42 6.45
N ALA A 77 -12.79 -12.44 7.29
CA ALA A 77 -11.61 -13.19 7.71
C ALA A 77 -10.75 -13.56 6.49
N HIS A 78 -9.43 -13.68 6.68
CA HIS A 78 -8.46 -13.96 5.62
C HIS A 78 -8.42 -12.90 4.51
N THR A 79 -8.75 -11.64 4.83
CA THR A 79 -8.51 -10.52 3.91
C THR A 79 -7.17 -9.88 4.24
N GLY A 80 -6.27 -9.77 3.26
CA GLY A 80 -5.04 -9.00 3.38
C GLY A 80 -5.34 -7.49 3.34
N LEU A 81 -4.79 -6.72 4.28
CA LEU A 81 -5.09 -5.29 4.44
C LEU A 81 -3.83 -4.46 4.62
N ILE A 82 -3.96 -3.17 4.30
CA ILE A 82 -3.06 -2.11 4.75
C ILE A 82 -3.85 -1.21 5.69
N LEU A 83 -3.26 -0.93 6.84
CA LEU A 83 -3.83 -0.02 7.83
C LEU A 83 -3.03 1.28 7.84
N LYS A 84 -3.76 2.39 7.87
CA LYS A 84 -3.23 3.72 8.14
C LYS A 84 -3.80 4.24 9.44
N GLY A 85 -2.94 4.61 10.38
CA GLY A 85 -3.34 5.19 11.65
C GLY A 85 -2.19 5.96 12.31
N GLU A 86 -2.36 6.30 13.57
CA GLU A 86 -1.36 6.97 14.39
C GLU A 86 -0.38 5.93 14.96
N ALA A 87 0.93 6.19 14.79
CA ALA A 87 1.96 5.31 15.32
C ALA A 87 1.99 5.38 16.86
N GLY A 88 2.14 4.22 17.50
CA GLY A 88 2.14 4.07 18.96
C GLY A 88 0.75 3.97 19.60
N LYS A 89 -0.33 4.07 18.80
CA LYS A 89 -1.70 4.01 19.30
C LYS A 89 -2.26 2.58 19.22
N THR A 90 -3.07 2.21 20.21
CA THR A 90 -3.86 0.98 20.19
C THR A 90 -5.29 1.29 19.80
N TYR A 91 -5.80 0.54 18.83
CA TYR A 91 -7.17 0.65 18.35
C TYR A 91 -7.98 -0.56 18.78
N THR A 92 -9.27 -0.36 19.02
CA THR A 92 -10.20 -1.43 19.36
C THR A 92 -11.12 -1.64 18.17
N LEU A 93 -11.06 -2.83 17.57
CA LEU A 93 -11.86 -3.23 16.42
C LEU A 93 -12.97 -4.19 16.86
N SER A 94 -14.15 -4.09 16.26
CA SER A 94 -15.22 -5.05 16.52
C SER A 94 -15.07 -6.29 15.64
N ILE A 95 -15.12 -7.46 16.26
CA ILE A 95 -15.19 -8.77 15.62
C ILE A 95 -16.64 -9.04 15.25
N LEU A 96 -16.88 -9.29 13.98
CA LEU A 96 -18.19 -9.64 13.44
C LEU A 96 -18.42 -11.16 13.49
N PRO A 97 -19.68 -11.64 13.56
CA PRO A 97 -19.99 -13.05 13.45
C PRO A 97 -19.44 -13.67 12.17
N SER A 98 -19.08 -14.96 12.20
CA SER A 98 -18.55 -15.69 11.04
C SER A 98 -19.54 -15.74 9.86
N ASN A 99 -20.84 -15.68 10.16
CA ASN A 99 -21.96 -15.69 9.22
C ASN A 99 -22.56 -14.29 8.95
N GLU A 100 -21.81 -13.21 9.23
CA GLU A 100 -22.24 -11.84 8.92
C GLU A 100 -22.70 -11.71 7.46
N ALA A 101 -23.91 -11.19 7.26
CA ALA A 101 -24.50 -11.01 5.95
C ALA A 101 -23.86 -9.84 5.18
N GLY A 102 -23.70 -9.99 3.85
CA GLY A 102 -23.17 -8.93 2.98
C GLY A 102 -21.65 -8.74 3.08
N LEU A 103 -20.94 -9.71 3.66
CA LEU A 103 -19.48 -9.71 3.80
C LEU A 103 -18.85 -10.56 2.67
N GLU A 104 -18.89 -10.01 1.46
CA GLU A 104 -18.36 -10.67 0.27
C GLU A 104 -16.82 -10.61 0.20
N ALA A 105 -16.22 -11.58 -0.48
CA ALA A 105 -14.79 -11.57 -0.72
C ALA A 105 -14.40 -10.38 -1.62
N VAL A 106 -13.32 -9.68 -1.25
CA VAL A 106 -12.80 -8.59 -2.07
C VAL A 106 -11.97 -9.16 -3.22
N THR A 107 -12.58 -9.29 -4.39
CA THR A 107 -11.98 -9.97 -5.57
C THR A 107 -10.82 -9.21 -6.21
N ASP A 108 -10.77 -7.89 -6.05
CA ASP A 108 -9.75 -7.02 -6.65
C ASP A 108 -8.53 -6.77 -5.73
N ASN A 109 -8.47 -7.46 -4.58
CA ASN A 109 -7.38 -7.30 -3.64
C ASN A 109 -6.19 -8.21 -3.99
N GLN A 110 -5.01 -7.62 -4.18
CA GLN A 110 -3.77 -8.35 -4.47
C GLN A 110 -2.90 -8.57 -3.22
N LEU A 111 -3.41 -8.20 -2.04
CA LEU A 111 -2.75 -8.54 -0.78
C LEU A 111 -3.02 -10.00 -0.43
N VAL A 112 -1.95 -10.76 -0.26
CA VAL A 112 -1.97 -12.12 0.25
C VAL A 112 -2.07 -12.06 1.76
N ASP A 113 -3.06 -12.74 2.34
CA ASP A 113 -3.17 -12.88 3.79
C ASP A 113 -2.10 -13.83 4.33
N CYS A 114 -1.54 -13.48 5.47
CA CYS A 114 -0.70 -14.37 6.27
C CYS A 114 -1.32 -14.50 7.66
N VAL A 115 -2.53 -15.07 7.75
CA VAL A 115 -3.12 -15.42 9.05
C VAL A 115 -2.18 -16.38 9.76
N ASP A 116 -1.74 -17.40 9.03
CA ASP A 116 -0.62 -18.26 9.37
C ASP A 116 0.67 -17.80 8.68
N ALA A 117 1.82 -18.33 9.11
CA ALA A 117 3.09 -18.02 8.48
C ALA A 117 3.11 -18.55 7.04
N VAL A 118 3.41 -17.67 6.08
CA VAL A 118 3.46 -18.03 4.65
C VAL A 118 4.90 -17.99 4.18
N TRP A 119 5.35 -19.05 3.52
CA TRP A 119 6.68 -19.08 2.90
C TRP A 119 6.63 -18.33 1.56
N SER A 120 7.30 -17.18 1.49
CA SER A 120 7.40 -16.38 0.27
C SER A 120 8.42 -17.01 -0.67
N THR A 121 7.92 -17.68 -1.71
CA THR A 121 8.74 -18.29 -2.79
C THR A 121 8.80 -17.39 -4.03
N GLY A 122 7.97 -16.34 -4.08
CA GLY A 122 7.77 -15.48 -5.23
C GLY A 122 8.64 -14.22 -5.21
N ARG A 123 9.96 -14.32 -5.02
CA ARG A 123 10.88 -13.15 -4.91
C ARG A 123 10.66 -12.02 -5.94
N LYS A 124 10.21 -12.35 -7.15
CA LYS A 124 9.96 -11.38 -8.24
C LYS A 124 8.59 -10.68 -8.13
N ASN A 125 7.66 -11.31 -7.45
CA ASN A 125 6.23 -10.98 -7.43
C ASN A 125 5.75 -10.58 -6.02
N ASP A 126 6.49 -10.93 -4.96
CA ASP A 126 6.16 -10.68 -3.56
C ASP A 126 6.79 -9.35 -3.11
N TYR A 127 5.95 -8.42 -2.65
CA TYR A 127 6.36 -7.10 -2.19
C TYR A 127 5.88 -6.88 -0.75
N PHE A 128 6.80 -6.45 0.11
CA PHE A 128 6.57 -6.19 1.52
C PHE A 128 6.52 -4.69 1.80
N LEU A 129 5.61 -4.28 2.68
CA LEU A 129 5.49 -2.88 3.06
C LEU A 129 6.62 -2.51 4.04
N SER A 130 7.45 -1.55 3.66
CA SER A 130 8.50 -0.97 4.48
C SER A 130 8.48 0.55 4.36
N ASN A 131 8.29 1.24 5.48
CA ASN A 131 8.26 2.70 5.57
C ASN A 131 7.31 3.36 4.53
N GLY A 132 6.09 2.82 4.42
CA GLY A 132 5.04 3.33 3.53
C GLY A 132 5.25 3.01 2.04
N LYS A 133 6.20 2.14 1.70
CA LYS A 133 6.47 1.73 0.32
C LYS A 133 6.59 0.21 0.21
N PHE A 134 6.22 -0.34 -0.94
CA PHE A 134 6.35 -1.75 -1.23
C PHE A 134 7.73 -2.04 -1.84
N VAL A 135 8.49 -2.92 -1.19
CA VAL A 135 9.83 -3.35 -1.58
C VAL A 135 9.87 -4.86 -1.76
N LYS A 136 10.70 -5.35 -2.66
CA LYS A 136 10.98 -6.79 -2.74
C LYS A 136 11.92 -7.20 -1.62
N SER A 137 11.81 -8.46 -1.21
CA SER A 137 12.85 -9.08 -0.38
C SER A 137 13.97 -9.61 -1.27
N ASP A 138 15.22 -9.41 -0.86
CA ASP A 138 16.39 -9.99 -1.54
C ASP A 138 16.58 -11.48 -1.20
N ASN A 139 15.98 -11.93 -0.08
CA ASN A 139 16.08 -13.28 0.45
C ASN A 139 14.71 -13.94 0.52
N ASP A 140 14.67 -15.26 0.39
CA ASP A 140 13.48 -16.04 0.78
C ASP A 140 13.28 -15.94 2.28
N GLY A 141 12.03 -16.01 2.70
CA GLY A 141 11.71 -15.97 4.12
C GLY A 141 10.23 -16.18 4.41
N TRP A 142 9.96 -16.33 5.70
CA TRP A 142 8.60 -16.40 6.23
C TRP A 142 7.99 -15.00 6.30
N ALA A 143 6.84 -14.82 5.67
CA ALA A 143 5.93 -13.73 5.99
C ALA A 143 5.33 -14.00 7.38
N LEU A 144 5.39 -12.99 8.25
CA LEU A 144 4.96 -13.13 9.64
C LEU A 144 3.43 -13.32 9.75
N PRO A 145 2.96 -14.19 10.67
CA PRO A 145 1.54 -14.28 11.00
C PRO A 145 0.92 -12.92 11.37
N GLY A 146 -0.35 -12.72 11.01
CA GLY A 146 -1.10 -11.48 11.20
C GLY A 146 -0.62 -10.32 10.33
N LYS A 147 0.16 -10.58 9.27
CA LYS A 147 0.56 -9.60 8.26
C LYS A 147 0.01 -9.96 6.88
N SER A 148 0.24 -9.09 5.92
CA SER A 148 -0.03 -9.35 4.52
C SER A 148 1.12 -8.80 3.68
N PHE A 149 1.22 -9.28 2.45
CA PHE A 149 2.16 -8.77 1.44
C PHE A 149 1.44 -8.64 0.10
N LEU A 150 1.96 -7.81 -0.79
CA LEU A 150 1.39 -7.61 -2.11
C LEU A 150 1.99 -8.63 -3.08
N TYR A 151 1.12 -9.40 -3.74
CA TYR A 151 1.51 -10.31 -4.82
C TYR A 151 1.11 -9.72 -6.17
N ILE A 152 2.10 -9.55 -7.06
CA ILE A 152 1.87 -9.08 -8.43
C ILE A 152 2.13 -10.23 -9.39
N GLU A 153 1.05 -10.83 -9.89
CA GLU A 153 1.14 -11.89 -10.89
C GLU A 153 1.87 -11.40 -12.15
N GLY A 154 2.85 -12.18 -12.61
CA GLY A 154 3.72 -11.81 -13.74
C GLY A 154 4.76 -10.73 -13.42
N GLY A 155 4.79 -10.22 -12.19
CA GLY A 155 5.69 -9.18 -11.73
C GLY A 155 5.33 -7.78 -12.23
N ARG A 156 6.14 -6.79 -11.85
CA ARG A 156 5.99 -5.42 -12.35
C ARG A 156 6.30 -5.33 -13.83
N THR A 157 5.46 -4.62 -14.57
CA THR A 157 5.69 -4.27 -15.98
C THR A 157 6.94 -3.39 -16.12
N ASN A 158 7.12 -2.44 -15.20
CA ASN A 158 8.32 -1.61 -15.13
C ASN A 158 9.40 -2.35 -14.33
N LYS A 159 10.53 -2.69 -14.97
CA LYS A 159 11.64 -3.43 -14.35
C LYS A 159 12.53 -2.55 -13.45
N SER A 160 12.02 -1.42 -12.98
CA SER A 160 12.71 -0.53 -12.05
C SER A 160 12.96 -1.21 -10.70
N GLU A 161 14.14 -0.98 -10.13
CA GLU A 161 14.46 -1.37 -8.74
C GLU A 161 13.88 -0.38 -7.71
N SER A 162 13.25 0.71 -8.17
CA SER A 162 12.63 1.68 -7.28
C SER A 162 11.49 1.05 -6.49
N PRO A 163 11.31 1.40 -5.21
CA PRO A 163 10.18 0.90 -4.42
C PRO A 163 8.84 1.35 -5.00
N LEU A 164 7.82 0.50 -4.88
CA LEU A 164 6.45 0.81 -5.26
C LEU A 164 5.85 1.79 -4.24
N ARG A 165 5.38 2.94 -4.73
CA ARG A 165 4.69 3.94 -3.89
C ARG A 165 3.22 3.54 -3.71
N VAL A 166 2.67 3.95 -2.57
CA VAL A 166 1.28 3.71 -2.22
C VAL A 166 0.51 5.01 -2.42
N TYR A 167 -0.65 4.94 -3.09
CA TYR A 167 -1.54 6.08 -3.30
C TYR A 167 -2.97 5.70 -2.93
N VAL A 168 -3.65 6.63 -2.27
CA VAL A 168 -5.08 6.53 -1.99
C VAL A 168 -5.85 7.02 -3.22
N ASP A 169 -6.93 6.31 -3.58
CA ASP A 169 -7.85 6.68 -4.66
C ASP A 169 -7.19 6.88 -6.04
N ASN A 170 -6.10 6.14 -6.31
CA ASN A 170 -5.35 6.19 -7.57
C ASN A 170 -4.86 7.61 -7.95
N THR A 171 -4.82 8.54 -7.00
CA THR A 171 -4.37 9.91 -7.22
C THR A 171 -2.86 9.95 -7.13
N ALA A 172 -2.18 9.55 -8.21
CA ALA A 172 -0.73 9.66 -8.31
C ALA A 172 -0.34 11.12 -8.60
N THR A 173 0.38 11.78 -7.69
CA THR A 173 0.97 13.12 -7.92
C THR A 173 2.32 13.04 -8.65
N ALA A 174 2.51 12.02 -9.50
CA ALA A 174 3.75 11.88 -10.25
C ALA A 174 3.83 12.91 -11.38
N ILE A 175 5.05 13.36 -11.69
CA ILE A 175 5.32 14.14 -12.90
C ILE A 175 5.15 13.18 -14.09
N SER A 176 4.06 13.32 -14.85
CA SER A 176 3.71 12.45 -15.99
C SER A 176 4.66 12.57 -17.20
N GLY A 177 5.67 13.45 -17.13
CA GLY A 177 6.69 13.62 -18.15
C GLY A 177 7.28 15.03 -18.12
N ILE A 178 8.39 15.20 -18.83
CA ILE A 178 8.92 16.52 -19.17
C ILE A 178 8.33 16.89 -20.52
N THR A 179 7.44 17.87 -20.57
CA THR A 179 7.05 18.47 -21.85
C THR A 179 8.21 19.33 -22.32
N ASN A 180 8.96 18.86 -23.32
CA ASN A 180 9.82 19.75 -24.08
C ASN A 180 8.91 20.69 -24.87
N SER A 181 8.63 21.87 -24.32
CA SER A 181 8.07 22.94 -25.13
C SER A 181 8.98 23.13 -26.33
N PRO A 182 8.47 23.08 -27.58
CA PRO A 182 9.29 23.39 -28.73
C PRO A 182 9.90 24.77 -28.49
N VAL A 183 11.20 24.92 -28.79
CA VAL A 183 11.85 26.24 -28.75
C VAL A 183 10.97 27.16 -29.58
N VAL A 184 10.33 28.14 -28.92
CA VAL A 184 9.57 29.18 -29.60
C VAL A 184 10.57 29.81 -30.56
N LYS A 185 10.36 29.61 -31.86
CA LYS A 185 11.18 30.25 -32.88
C LYS A 185 10.80 31.72 -32.91
N ASP A 186 11.37 32.49 -32.00
CA ASP A 186 11.23 33.94 -31.99
C ASP A 186 12.09 34.49 -33.11
N GLU A 187 11.47 35.20 -34.06
CA GLU A 187 12.19 35.87 -35.15
C GLU A 187 13.08 37.02 -34.63
N ALA A 188 12.98 37.38 -33.36
CA ALA A 188 13.80 38.41 -32.74
C ALA A 188 15.29 38.05 -32.66
N TYR A 189 16.10 39.10 -32.66
CA TYR A 189 17.51 39.04 -32.35
C TYR A 189 17.76 39.68 -30.99
N TYR A 190 18.66 39.09 -30.21
CA TYR A 190 19.07 39.61 -28.91
C TYR A 190 20.57 39.85 -28.91
N ASN A 191 21.03 40.87 -28.16
CA ASN A 191 22.45 41.02 -27.89
C ASN A 191 22.92 39.95 -26.87
N LEU A 192 24.22 39.89 -26.59
CA LEU A 192 24.79 38.93 -25.63
C LEU A 192 24.33 39.14 -24.17
N GLN A 193 23.68 40.27 -23.88
CA GLN A 193 23.08 40.58 -22.58
C GLN A 193 21.58 40.23 -22.52
N GLY A 194 21.01 39.64 -23.58
CA GLY A 194 19.60 39.23 -23.63
C GLY A 194 18.60 40.35 -23.95
N VAL A 195 19.06 41.50 -24.45
CA VAL A 195 18.18 42.62 -24.85
C VAL A 195 17.77 42.49 -26.32
N LYS A 196 16.47 42.63 -26.60
CA LYS A 196 15.91 42.54 -27.96
C LYS A 196 16.40 43.70 -28.84
N VAL A 197 16.83 43.39 -30.06
CA VAL A 197 17.34 44.32 -31.06
C VAL A 197 16.39 44.33 -32.25
N GLN A 198 15.80 45.49 -32.56
CA GLN A 198 14.79 45.60 -33.63
C GLN A 198 15.37 45.59 -35.05
N ARG A 199 16.63 45.97 -35.24
CA ARG A 199 17.29 46.07 -36.55
C ARG A 199 18.78 45.71 -36.46
N PRO A 200 19.13 44.42 -36.29
CA PRO A 200 20.53 44.01 -36.28
C PRO A 200 21.15 44.21 -37.67
N GLN A 201 22.34 44.81 -37.75
CA GLN A 201 23.05 45.09 -39.02
C GLN A 201 24.35 44.29 -39.11
N HIS A 202 25.24 44.44 -38.13
CA HIS A 202 26.52 43.72 -38.06
C HIS A 202 26.82 43.29 -36.62
N GLY A 203 27.52 42.17 -36.45
CA GLY A 203 28.00 41.70 -35.15
C GLY A 203 27.38 40.38 -34.69
N VAL A 204 27.53 40.11 -33.40
CA VAL A 204 27.19 38.82 -32.78
C VAL A 204 25.87 38.93 -32.01
N PHE A 205 24.92 38.05 -32.31
CA PHE A 205 23.58 38.04 -31.72
C PHE A 205 23.15 36.65 -31.26
N ILE A 206 22.13 36.59 -30.43
CA ILE A 206 21.40 35.37 -30.07
C ILE A 206 20.08 35.37 -30.86
N HIS A 207 19.85 34.30 -31.61
CA HIS A 207 18.62 34.07 -32.38
C HIS A 207 18.22 32.59 -32.25
N ASN A 208 16.98 32.32 -31.85
CA ASN A 208 16.49 30.96 -31.58
C ASN A 208 17.40 30.13 -30.64
N GLY A 209 17.93 30.78 -29.60
CA GLY A 209 18.83 30.15 -28.63
C GLY A 209 20.23 29.81 -29.16
N LYS A 210 20.59 30.28 -30.37
CA LYS A 210 21.90 30.06 -30.99
C LYS A 210 22.62 31.39 -31.20
N LYS A 211 23.94 31.35 -31.05
CA LYS A 211 24.83 32.48 -31.39
C LYS A 211 24.98 32.56 -32.91
N VAL A 212 24.68 33.71 -33.49
CA VAL A 212 24.77 33.99 -34.93
C VAL A 212 25.61 35.24 -35.18
N VAL A 213 26.24 35.32 -36.35
CA VAL A 213 27.03 36.49 -36.78
C VAL A 213 26.38 37.07 -38.02
N LEU A 214 25.97 38.33 -37.95
CA LEU A 214 25.55 39.10 -39.11
C LEU A 214 26.78 39.85 -39.64
N LYS A 215 27.08 39.59 -40.92
CA LYS A 215 28.22 40.18 -41.63
C LYS A 215 27.82 41.44 -42.35
#